data_AF-A0A9W9SND5-F1
#
_entry.id   AF-A0A9W9SND5-F1
#
_cell.length_a   1.000
_cell.length_b   1.000
_cell.length_c   1.000
_cell.angle_alpha   90.00
_cell.angle_beta   90.00
_cell.angle_gamma   90.00
#
_symmetry.space_group_name_H-M   'P 1'
#
loop_
_entity.id
_entity.type
_entity.pdbx_description
1 polymer ?
#
loop_
_entity_poly.entity_id
_entity_poly.type
_entity_poly.pdbx_seq_one_letter_code
_entity_poly.pdbx_strand_id
1 'polypeptide(L)'
;MALSAPSTDPNTLIALETSDDYKFRTFTAETAWTLGTALRTRLLSLPASQRKPALISIALATATSPNPPHILFQSATESGTIPDNENWVRRKRNTVLRWGVSSWAMRMKVLAGLGGAAGADSASAVEEAFVKKFALASSSGGAVADEFAIHGGGYPIRVRGWRGLLLLLLLVG
;
A
#
# COMPACT_ATOMS: atom_id res chain seq x y z
N MET A 1 4.52 17.78 12.74
CA MET A 1 3.49 18.35 11.83
C MET A 1 2.53 17.25 11.44
N ALA A 2 1.22 17.49 11.56
CA ALA A 2 0.17 16.53 11.19
C ALA A 2 0.23 16.15 9.70
N LEU A 3 -0.34 14.99 9.35
CA LEU A 3 -0.61 14.62 7.97
C LEU A 3 -1.96 15.19 7.54
N SER A 4 -2.05 15.70 6.31
CA SER A 4 -3.31 16.04 5.66
C SER A 4 -4.04 14.77 5.20
N ALA A 5 -5.34 14.89 4.97
CA ALA A 5 -6.10 13.81 4.35
C ALA A 5 -5.54 13.51 2.94
N PRO A 6 -5.41 12.22 2.56
CA PRO A 6 -5.00 11.88 1.21
C PRO A 6 -6.10 12.25 0.19
N SER A 7 -5.70 12.53 -1.05
CA SER A 7 -6.67 12.70 -2.15
C SER A 7 -7.54 11.44 -2.31
N THR A 8 -8.80 11.64 -2.67
CA THR A 8 -9.76 10.58 -2.99
C THR A 8 -10.01 10.45 -4.50
N ASP A 9 -9.44 11.35 -5.32
CA ASP A 9 -9.52 11.23 -6.77
C ASP A 9 -8.44 10.25 -7.28
N PRO A 10 -8.84 9.10 -7.86
CA PRO A 10 -7.88 8.11 -8.36
C PRO A 10 -6.99 8.67 -9.48
N ASN A 11 -7.46 9.60 -10.30
CA ASN A 11 -6.65 10.17 -11.38
C ASN A 11 -5.53 11.05 -10.83
N THR A 12 -5.85 11.92 -9.88
CA THR A 12 -4.86 12.73 -9.15
C THR A 12 -3.82 11.85 -8.46
N LEU A 13 -4.23 10.79 -7.77
CA LEU A 13 -3.31 9.86 -7.09
C LEU A 13 -2.36 9.18 -8.08
N ILE A 14 -2.90 8.61 -9.16
CA ILE A 14 -2.11 7.88 -10.17
C ILE A 14 -1.15 8.83 -10.89
N ALA A 15 -1.59 10.04 -11.24
CA ALA A 15 -0.73 11.05 -11.85
C ALA A 15 0.45 11.42 -10.93
N LEU A 16 0.19 11.61 -9.63
CA LEU A 16 1.24 11.87 -8.65
C LEU A 16 2.22 10.71 -8.52
N GLU A 17 1.71 9.48 -8.36
CA GLU A 17 2.53 8.28 -8.23
C GLU A 17 3.43 8.01 -9.45
N THR A 18 3.00 8.44 -10.63
CA THR A 18 3.71 8.20 -11.90
C THR A 18 4.53 9.39 -12.39
N SER A 19 4.47 10.54 -11.71
CA SER A 19 5.28 11.71 -12.05
C SER A 19 6.76 11.48 -11.74
N ASP A 20 7.64 12.21 -12.42
CA ASP A 20 9.09 12.02 -12.27
C ASP A 20 9.63 12.47 -10.91
N ASP A 21 8.91 13.36 -10.20
CA ASP A 21 9.26 13.82 -8.85
C ASP A 21 9.12 12.70 -7.81
N TYR A 22 8.28 11.70 -8.09
CA TYR A 22 8.06 10.53 -7.23
C TYR A 22 8.84 9.30 -7.68
N LYS A 23 9.84 9.48 -8.56
CA LYS A 23 10.75 8.42 -9.02
C LYS A 23 12.17 8.68 -8.55
N PHE A 24 12.78 7.68 -7.93
CA PHE A 24 14.20 7.69 -7.63
C PHE A 24 15.03 7.65 -8.91
N ARG A 25 16.22 8.26 -8.90
CA ARG A 25 17.19 8.10 -9.99
C ARG A 25 17.86 6.72 -9.94
N THR A 26 18.12 6.25 -8.72
CA THR A 26 18.73 4.96 -8.40
C THR A 26 18.12 4.43 -7.12
N PHE A 27 18.05 3.12 -6.94
CA PHE A 27 17.56 2.51 -5.71
C PHE A 27 18.43 1.32 -5.32
N THR A 28 19.02 1.39 -4.13
CA THR A 28 19.96 0.39 -3.60
C THR A 28 19.53 -0.04 -2.20
N ALA A 29 20.23 -0.99 -1.59
CA ALA A 29 20.04 -1.35 -0.19
C ALA A 29 20.21 -0.12 0.74
N GLU A 30 21.17 0.76 0.46
CA GLU A 30 21.38 2.00 1.22
C GLU A 30 20.20 2.96 1.08
N THR A 31 19.63 3.06 -0.13
CA THR A 31 18.40 3.85 -0.37
C THR A 31 17.23 3.29 0.44
N ALA A 32 17.07 1.96 0.48
CA ALA A 32 16.02 1.32 1.27
C ALA A 32 16.20 1.57 2.77
N TRP A 33 17.42 1.44 3.30
CA TRP A 33 17.73 1.74 4.70
C TRP A 33 17.42 3.19 5.06
N THR A 34 17.91 4.14 4.25
CA THR A 34 17.67 5.58 4.45
C THR A 34 16.19 5.93 4.39
N LEU A 35 15.46 5.41 3.40
CA LEU A 35 14.02 5.66 3.26
C LEU A 35 13.23 5.05 4.42
N GLY A 36 13.51 3.80 4.77
CA GLY A 36 12.82 3.09 5.85
C GLY A 36 13.01 3.75 7.21
N THR A 37 14.24 4.17 7.53
CA THR A 37 14.54 4.91 8.76
C THR A 37 13.90 6.30 8.78
N ALA A 38 13.92 7.03 7.65
CA ALA A 38 13.24 8.32 7.54
C ALA A 38 11.72 8.20 7.74
N LEU A 39 11.09 7.18 7.16
CA LEU A 39 9.67 6.88 7.37
C LEU A 39 9.37 6.56 8.83
N ARG A 40 10.19 5.74 9.49
CA ARG A 40 10.06 5.43 10.91
C ARG A 40 10.13 6.68 11.77
N THR A 41 11.15 7.50 11.57
CA THR A 41 11.32 8.79 12.27
C THR A 41 10.13 9.70 12.04
N ARG A 42 9.63 9.77 10.80
CA ARG A 42 8.46 10.58 10.46
C ARG A 42 7.21 10.11 11.20
N LEU A 43 6.92 8.80 11.19
CA LEU A 43 5.76 8.24 11.90
C LEU A 43 5.82 8.49 13.40
N LEU A 44 7.01 8.34 14.02
CA LEU A 44 7.21 8.63 15.44
C LEU A 44 7.07 10.12 15.78
N SER A 45 7.29 11.02 14.81
CA SER A 45 7.11 12.46 14.97
C SER A 45 5.66 12.94 14.83
N LEU A 46 4.71 12.04 14.49
CA LEU A 46 3.31 12.41 14.34
C LEU A 46 2.66 12.71 15.71
N PRO A 47 1.68 13.62 15.76
CA PRO A 47 0.87 13.84 16.96
C PRO A 47 0.24 12.52 17.44
N ALA A 48 0.07 12.35 18.76
CA ALA A 48 -0.50 11.13 19.32
C ALA A 48 -1.89 10.77 18.74
N SER A 49 -2.67 11.77 18.32
CA SER A 49 -3.97 11.56 17.65
C SER A 49 -3.89 10.95 16.25
N GLN A 50 -2.71 10.97 15.62
CA GLN A 50 -2.45 10.42 14.28
C GLN A 50 -1.36 9.34 14.29
N ARG A 51 -0.74 9.07 15.45
CA ARG A 51 0.33 8.10 15.61
C ARG A 51 -0.25 6.77 16.07
N LYS A 52 0.02 5.72 15.29
CA LYS A 52 -0.38 4.34 15.59
C LYS A 52 0.82 3.40 15.39
N PRO A 53 0.87 2.26 16.10
CA PRO A 53 1.83 1.20 15.81
C PRO A 53 1.76 0.79 14.33
N ALA A 54 2.92 0.72 13.69
CA ALA A 54 3.04 0.54 12.26
C ALA A 54 4.21 -0.40 11.94
N LEU A 55 4.04 -1.20 10.89
CA LEU A 55 5.07 -2.06 10.33
C LEU A 55 5.49 -1.49 8.96
N ILE A 56 6.73 -1.04 8.87
CA ILE A 56 7.31 -0.56 7.62
C ILE A 56 8.02 -1.74 6.97
N SER A 57 7.83 -1.95 5.67
CA SER A 57 8.48 -3.00 4.90
C SER A 57 8.87 -2.48 3.51
N ILE A 58 10.08 -2.75 3.05
CA ILE A 58 10.54 -2.39 1.71
C ILE A 58 11.05 -3.65 1.07
N ALA A 59 10.54 -3.98 -0.11
CA ALA A 59 10.81 -5.26 -0.75
C ALA A 59 11.06 -5.06 -2.25
N LEU A 60 11.84 -5.97 -2.84
CA LEU A 60 11.92 -6.06 -4.28
C LEU A 60 10.59 -6.56 -4.87
N ALA A 61 10.24 -6.11 -6.08
CA ALA A 61 9.08 -6.60 -6.82
C ALA A 61 9.29 -8.00 -7.43
N THR A 62 10.17 -8.80 -6.82
CA THR A 62 10.43 -10.20 -7.18
C THR A 62 9.55 -11.16 -6.38
N ALA A 63 8.76 -10.64 -5.43
CA ALA A 63 7.87 -11.40 -4.57
C ALA A 63 6.63 -11.87 -5.35
N THR A 64 6.74 -12.99 -6.05
CA THR A 64 5.58 -13.71 -6.59
C THR A 64 5.32 -14.93 -5.72
N SER A 65 4.07 -15.16 -5.30
CA SER A 65 3.70 -16.44 -4.68
C SER A 65 4.16 -17.61 -5.57
N PRO A 66 4.82 -18.65 -5.01
CA PRO A 66 4.98 -18.97 -3.59
C PRO A 66 6.25 -18.40 -2.93
N ASN A 67 7.09 -17.66 -3.65
CA ASN A 67 8.39 -17.24 -3.14
C ASN A 67 8.25 -16.09 -2.12
N PRO A 68 8.96 -16.18 -0.98
CA PRO A 68 8.98 -15.08 -0.02
C PRO A 68 9.58 -13.83 -0.67
N PRO A 69 9.15 -12.64 -0.21
CA PRO A 69 9.70 -11.39 -0.71
C PRO A 69 11.18 -11.24 -0.33
N HIS A 70 11.99 -10.68 -1.24
CA HIS A 70 13.30 -10.17 -0.86
C HIS A 70 13.11 -8.83 -0.15
N ILE A 71 13.15 -8.85 1.18
CA ILE A 71 13.03 -7.67 2.05
C ILE A 71 14.37 -6.94 2.13
N LEU A 72 14.34 -5.64 1.85
CA LEU A 72 15.49 -4.73 1.97
C LEU A 72 15.48 -3.93 3.28
N PHE A 73 14.30 -3.69 3.83
CA PHE A 73 14.12 -3.01 5.12
C PHE A 73 12.82 -3.47 5.76
N GLN A 74 12.83 -3.71 7.08
CA GLN A 74 11.61 -3.92 7.83
C GLN A 74 11.76 -3.43 9.27
N SER A 75 10.76 -2.72 9.78
CA SER A 75 10.81 -2.18 11.14
C SER A 75 9.42 -1.87 11.69
N ALA A 76 9.19 -2.28 12.94
CA ALA A 76 8.07 -1.78 13.73
C ALA A 76 8.40 -0.38 14.29
N THR A 77 7.41 0.51 14.35
CA THR A 77 7.58 1.85 14.92
C THR A 77 7.63 1.82 16.44
N GLU A 78 6.61 1.24 17.07
CA GLU A 78 6.41 1.16 18.52
C GLU A 78 5.71 -0.15 18.91
N SER A 79 5.62 -0.43 20.21
CA SER A 79 4.88 -1.58 20.75
C SER A 79 3.42 -1.57 20.28
N GLY A 80 2.87 -2.75 19.98
CA GLY A 80 1.49 -2.91 19.52
C GLY A 80 1.35 -3.41 18.08
N THR A 81 2.47 -3.62 17.36
CA THR A 81 2.46 -4.47 16.18
C THR A 81 2.29 -5.94 16.57
N ILE A 82 1.57 -6.70 15.74
CA ILE A 82 1.22 -8.11 15.94
C ILE A 82 1.52 -8.91 14.66
N PRO A 83 1.61 -10.25 14.71
CA PRO A 83 1.91 -11.07 13.53
C PRO A 83 0.96 -10.83 12.34
N ASP A 84 -0.31 -10.48 12.58
CA ASP A 84 -1.26 -10.20 11.49
C ASP A 84 -0.86 -8.99 10.63
N ASN A 85 -0.01 -8.07 11.14
CA ASN A 85 0.52 -6.97 10.35
C ASN A 85 1.29 -7.46 9.11
N GLU A 86 1.94 -8.62 9.17
CA GLU A 86 2.61 -9.24 8.01
C GLU A 86 1.61 -9.71 6.93
N ASN A 87 0.44 -10.20 7.34
CA ASN A 87 -0.61 -10.57 6.40
C ASN A 87 -1.12 -9.35 5.65
N TRP A 88 -1.37 -8.25 6.36
CA TRP A 88 -1.77 -7.00 5.74
C TRP A 88 -0.68 -6.42 4.83
N VAL A 89 0.58 -6.54 5.23
CA VAL A 89 1.75 -6.22 4.41
C VAL A 89 1.70 -7.03 3.10
N ARG A 90 1.60 -8.35 3.19
CA ARG A 90 1.51 -9.24 2.02
C ARG A 90 0.37 -8.85 1.09
N ARG A 91 -0.85 -8.69 1.62
CA ARG A 91 -2.07 -8.39 0.84
C ARG A 91 -2.01 -7.03 0.15
N LYS A 92 -1.51 -5.98 0.83
CA LYS A 92 -1.32 -4.65 0.22
C LYS A 92 -0.21 -4.67 -0.83
N ARG A 93 0.89 -5.40 -0.59
CA ARG A 93 1.94 -5.62 -1.59
C ARG A 93 1.39 -6.26 -2.86
N ASN A 94 0.64 -7.35 -2.72
CA ASN A 94 0.08 -8.08 -3.87
C ASN A 94 -0.80 -7.15 -4.72
N THR A 95 -1.54 -6.23 -4.08
CA THR A 95 -2.29 -5.19 -4.80
C THR A 95 -1.36 -4.29 -5.62
N VAL A 96 -0.32 -3.74 -5.02
CA VAL A 96 0.60 -2.84 -5.73
C VAL A 96 1.32 -3.57 -6.87
N LEU A 97 1.76 -4.82 -6.66
CA LEU A 97 2.45 -5.61 -7.68
C LEU A 97 1.54 -5.96 -8.86
N ARG A 98 0.28 -6.34 -8.59
CA ARG A 98 -0.65 -6.76 -9.64
C ARG A 98 -1.13 -5.58 -10.49
N TRP A 99 -1.41 -4.44 -9.87
CA TRP A 99 -2.05 -3.31 -10.56
C TRP A 99 -1.14 -2.11 -10.78
N GLY A 100 0.08 -2.11 -10.23
CA GLY A 100 1.07 -1.07 -10.45
C GLY A 100 0.69 0.30 -9.90
N VAL A 101 -0.24 0.37 -8.94
CA VAL A 101 -0.71 1.60 -8.26
C VAL A 101 -0.78 1.36 -6.75
N SER A 102 -0.80 2.42 -5.94
CA SER A 102 -0.98 2.27 -4.50
C SER A 102 -2.28 1.54 -4.17
N SER A 103 -2.30 0.85 -3.02
CA SER A 103 -3.51 0.16 -2.57
C SER A 103 -4.65 1.16 -2.32
N TRP A 104 -4.34 2.39 -1.91
CA TRP A 104 -5.29 3.48 -1.78
C TRP A 104 -5.86 3.94 -3.12
N ALA A 105 -5.02 4.18 -4.13
CA ALA A 105 -5.48 4.53 -5.48
C ALA A 105 -6.38 3.44 -6.08
N MET A 106 -6.06 2.16 -5.82
CA MET A 106 -6.94 1.06 -6.22
C MET A 106 -8.31 1.14 -5.55
N ARG A 107 -8.38 1.42 -4.24
CA ARG A 107 -9.65 1.61 -3.55
C ARG A 107 -10.48 2.73 -4.14
N MET A 108 -9.86 3.89 -4.38
CA MET A 108 -10.54 5.03 -4.98
C MET A 108 -11.05 4.71 -6.39
N LYS A 109 -10.30 3.90 -7.16
CA LYS A 109 -10.73 3.41 -8.48
C LYS A 109 -11.91 2.43 -8.40
N VAL A 110 -11.97 1.58 -7.38
CA VAL A 110 -13.12 0.70 -7.15
C VAL A 110 -14.34 1.53 -6.78
N LEU A 111 -14.20 2.46 -5.82
CA LEU A 111 -15.27 3.38 -5.40
C LEU A 111 -15.81 4.23 -6.55
N ALA A 112 -14.94 4.82 -7.37
CA ALA A 112 -15.37 5.60 -8.54
C ALA A 112 -16.17 4.74 -9.53
N GLY A 113 -15.79 3.47 -9.70
CA GLY A 113 -16.50 2.52 -10.55
C GLY A 113 -17.87 2.07 -10.03
N LEU A 114 -18.17 2.32 -8.75
CA LEU A 114 -19.49 2.08 -8.15
C LEU A 114 -20.46 3.27 -8.35
N GLY A 115 -20.07 4.29 -9.12
CA GLY A 115 -20.94 5.41 -9.48
C GLY A 115 -21.00 6.52 -8.44
N GLY A 116 -20.02 6.63 -7.53
CA GLY A 116 -19.98 7.69 -6.51
C GLY A 116 -21.20 7.74 -5.60
N ALA A 117 -21.99 6.65 -5.54
CA ALA A 117 -23.21 6.61 -4.76
C ALA A 117 -22.86 6.84 -3.28
N ALA A 118 -23.36 7.95 -2.74
CA ALA A 118 -23.35 8.37 -1.34
C ALA A 118 -24.16 7.42 -0.43
N GLY A 119 -23.95 6.12 -0.62
CA GLY A 119 -24.61 4.97 -0.01
C GLY A 119 -23.79 3.66 -0.16
N ALA A 120 -22.70 3.68 -0.94
CA ALA A 120 -21.64 2.65 -0.95
C ALA A 120 -20.55 2.93 0.11
N ASP A 121 -20.89 3.71 1.15
CA ASP A 121 -19.97 4.17 2.21
C ASP A 121 -19.61 3.08 3.22
N SER A 122 -20.16 1.86 3.10
CA SER A 122 -19.70 0.76 3.93
C SER A 122 -18.38 0.21 3.37
N ALA A 123 -17.39 0.09 4.24
CA ALA A 123 -16.09 -0.48 3.87
C ALA A 123 -16.23 -1.89 3.24
N SER A 124 -17.27 -2.65 3.60
CA SER A 124 -17.59 -3.98 3.08
C SER A 124 -18.03 -3.97 1.62
N ALA A 125 -18.90 -3.03 1.20
CA ALA A 125 -19.38 -2.97 -0.18
C ALA A 125 -18.23 -2.73 -1.18
N VAL A 126 -17.22 -1.95 -0.78
CA VAL A 126 -16.02 -1.69 -1.59
C VAL A 126 -15.18 -2.95 -1.76
N GLU A 127 -15.03 -3.76 -0.71
CA GLU A 127 -14.27 -5.02 -0.76
C GLU A 127 -15.00 -6.07 -1.62
N GLU A 128 -16.32 -6.21 -1.46
CA GLU A 128 -17.15 -7.09 -2.29
C GLU A 128 -17.08 -6.70 -3.78
N ALA A 129 -17.20 -5.40 -4.07
CA ALA A 129 -17.07 -4.87 -5.42
C ALA A 129 -15.68 -5.15 -6.00
N PHE A 130 -14.63 -5.03 -5.19
CA PHE A 130 -13.26 -5.32 -5.59
C PHE A 130 -13.09 -6.80 -5.94
N VAL A 131 -13.58 -7.71 -5.09
CA VAL A 131 -13.55 -9.16 -5.34
C VAL A 131 -14.29 -9.49 -6.64
N LYS A 132 -15.51 -9.00 -6.79
CA LYS A 132 -16.35 -9.25 -7.97
C LYS A 132 -15.73 -8.70 -9.25
N LYS A 133 -15.26 -7.45 -9.23
CA LYS A 133 -14.72 -6.74 -10.41
C LYS A 133 -13.46 -7.41 -10.97
N PHE A 134 -12.64 -8.00 -10.11
CA PHE A 134 -11.37 -8.61 -10.51
C PHE A 134 -11.34 -10.14 -10.42
N ALA A 135 -12.50 -10.77 -10.17
CA ALA A 135 -12.66 -12.21 -10.01
C ALA A 135 -11.62 -12.81 -9.04
N LEU A 136 -11.51 -12.20 -7.85
CA LEU A 136 -10.51 -12.61 -6.85
C LEU A 136 -10.99 -13.81 -6.05
N ALA A 137 -10.06 -14.68 -5.67
CA ALA A 137 -10.32 -15.71 -4.68
C ALA A 137 -10.73 -15.07 -3.35
N SER A 138 -11.78 -15.62 -2.76
CA SER A 138 -12.35 -15.18 -1.49
C SER A 138 -12.92 -16.38 -0.76
N SER A 139 -12.24 -16.82 0.30
CA SER A 139 -12.74 -17.87 1.19
C SER A 139 -13.90 -17.39 2.07
N SER A 140 -14.17 -16.08 2.07
CA SER A 140 -15.25 -15.41 2.81
C SER A 140 -16.52 -15.21 1.97
N GLY A 141 -16.76 -16.07 0.97
CA GLY A 141 -17.99 -16.02 0.17
C GLY A 141 -18.10 -14.78 -0.72
N GLY A 142 -16.98 -14.16 -1.09
CA GLY A 142 -16.94 -12.97 -1.93
C GLY A 142 -16.80 -11.64 -1.18
N ALA A 143 -16.84 -11.66 0.16
CA ALA A 143 -16.81 -10.44 0.97
C ALA A 143 -15.45 -9.73 0.95
N VAL A 144 -14.36 -10.49 1.04
CA VAL A 144 -13.00 -9.97 1.14
C VAL A 144 -12.04 -10.84 0.34
N ALA A 145 -11.13 -10.23 -0.41
CA ALA A 145 -10.11 -10.95 -1.16
C ALA A 145 -9.04 -11.56 -0.23
N ASP A 146 -8.72 -12.84 -0.43
CA ASP A 146 -7.79 -13.57 0.44
C ASP A 146 -6.38 -12.98 0.38
N GLU A 147 -5.88 -12.79 -0.84
CA GLU A 147 -4.49 -12.41 -1.10
C GLU A 147 -4.30 -10.93 -1.45
N PHE A 148 -5.37 -10.13 -1.42
CA PHE A 148 -5.32 -8.71 -1.80
C PHE A 148 -6.00 -7.83 -0.76
N ALA A 149 -5.49 -6.61 -0.60
CA ALA A 149 -6.09 -5.59 0.24
C ALA A 149 -5.94 -4.22 -0.44
N ILE A 150 -7.00 -3.43 -0.42
CA ILE A 150 -7.06 -2.08 -1.02
C ILE A 150 -7.13 -0.97 0.05
N HIS A 151 -6.92 -1.30 1.32
CA HIS A 151 -6.73 -0.27 2.35
C HIS A 151 -5.41 0.49 2.14
N GLY A 152 -5.33 1.74 2.61
CA GLY A 152 -4.12 2.55 2.48
C GLY A 152 -2.87 1.90 3.08
N GLY A 153 -1.72 2.10 2.43
CA GLY A 153 -0.40 1.69 2.94
C GLY A 153 0.53 0.99 1.94
N GLY A 154 0.01 0.36 0.88
CA GLY A 154 0.86 -0.14 -0.21
C GLY A 154 1.23 1.00 -1.16
N TYR A 155 2.53 1.18 -1.47
CA TYR A 155 2.99 2.26 -2.37
C TYR A 155 4.10 1.83 -3.34
N PRO A 156 3.94 1.99 -4.66
CA PRO A 156 4.98 1.63 -5.62
C PRO A 156 6.23 2.53 -5.52
N ILE A 157 7.43 1.96 -5.36
CA ILE A 157 8.70 2.68 -5.60
C ILE A 157 9.06 2.57 -7.07
N ARG A 158 9.39 3.68 -7.70
CA ARG A 158 9.81 3.68 -9.10
C ARG A 158 11.21 4.25 -9.24
N VAL A 159 11.93 3.73 -10.23
CA VAL A 159 13.24 4.22 -10.64
C VAL A 159 13.16 4.75 -12.07
N ARG A 160 13.69 5.94 -12.32
CA ARG A 160 13.66 6.59 -13.63
C ARG A 160 14.38 5.71 -14.66
N GLY A 161 13.82 5.63 -15.88
CA GLY A 161 14.39 4.85 -16.98
C GLY A 161 14.27 3.32 -16.83
N TRP A 162 13.75 2.81 -15.71
CA TRP A 162 13.51 1.39 -15.51
C TRP A 162 12.02 1.08 -15.62
N ARG A 163 11.67 0.07 -16.43
CA ARG A 163 10.29 -0.37 -16.65
C ARG A 163 9.79 -1.34 -15.57
N GLY A 164 10.67 -1.84 -14.70
CA GLY A 164 10.28 -2.64 -13.54
C GLY A 164 9.79 -1.77 -12.38
N LEU A 165 9.03 -2.38 -11.47
CA LEU A 165 8.65 -1.76 -10.20
C LEU A 165 9.64 -2.18 -9.11
N LEU A 166 9.98 -1.29 -8.19
CA LEU A 166 10.47 -1.63 -6.85
C LEU A 166 9.31 -1.37 -5.89
N LEU A 167 9.26 -2.01 -4.72
CA LEU A 167 8.08 -1.88 -3.85
C LEU A 167 8.42 -1.25 -2.52
N LEU A 168 7.75 -0.14 -2.19
CA LEU A 168 7.61 0.35 -0.81
C LEU A 168 6.32 -0.16 -0.23
N LEU A 169 6.36 -0.55 1.02
CA LEU A 169 5.18 -0.95 1.74
C LEU A 169 5.19 -0.31 3.12
N LEU A 170 4.26 0.62 3.31
CA LEU A 170 4.09 1.31 4.57
C LEU A 170 2.79 0.81 5.22
N LEU A 171 2.87 -0.17 6.12
CA LEU A 171 1.70 -0.52 6.91
C LEU A 171 1.62 0.37 8.14
N VAL A 172 0.68 1.30 8.15
CA VAL A 172 0.18 1.92 9.38
C VAL A 172 -1.01 1.09 9.86
N GLY A 173 -1.02 0.69 11.13
CA GLY A 173 -2.17 0.06 11.78
C GLY A 173 -3.38 0.99 11.88
#